data_AF-A0A6L8G3P0-F1
#
_entry.id   AF-A0A6L8G3P0-F1
#
_cell.length_a   1.000
_cell.length_b   1.000
_cell.length_c   1.000
_cell.angle_alpha   90.00
_cell.angle_beta   90.00
_cell.angle_gamma   90.00
#
_symmetry.space_group_name_H-M   'P 1'
#
loop_
_entity.id
_entity.type
_entity.pdbx_description
1 polymer ?
#
loop_
_entity_poly.entity_id
_entity_poly.type
_entity_poly.pdbx_seq_one_letter_code
_entity_poly.pdbx_strand_id
1 'polypeptide(L)' 'MVASQSMNSMRMSRSAVIQAIASFGPVSKASIATITGLSKQTVSEFVANLDSEGWVRTVGQTAGHAGRRAVLCEISRP' A
#
# COMPACT_ATOMS: atom_id res chain seq x y z
N MET A 1 20.95 -21.74 7.99
CA MET A 1 19.53 -21.52 8.31
C MET A 1 19.25 -20.01 8.43
N VAL A 2 18.87 -19.32 7.35
CA VAL A 2 18.48 -17.88 7.41
C VAL A 2 17.28 -17.50 6.53
N ALA A 3 16.64 -18.44 5.83
CA ALA A 3 15.52 -18.12 4.93
C ALA A 3 14.18 -17.87 5.65
N SER A 4 14.00 -18.37 6.87
CA SER A 4 12.69 -18.42 7.54
C SER A 4 12.25 -17.09 8.17
N GLN A 5 13.17 -16.15 8.43
CA GLN A 5 12.83 -14.88 9.09
C GLN A 5 12.29 -13.84 8.10
N SER A 6 12.83 -13.82 6.86
CA SER A 6 12.44 -12.86 5.82
C SER A 6 11.03 -13.10 5.27
N MET A 7 10.62 -14.37 5.08
CA MET A 7 9.26 -14.71 4.62
C MET A 7 8.19 -14.26 5.61
N ASN A 8 8.46 -14.35 6.92
CA ASN A 8 7.47 -13.93 7.91
C ASN A 8 7.32 -12.41 7.94
N SER A 9 8.44 -11.66 7.87
CA SER A 9 8.42 -10.20 7.78
C SER A 9 7.68 -9.72 6.53
N MET A 10 7.93 -10.31 5.35
CA MET A 10 7.25 -9.92 4.11
C MET A 10 5.74 -10.17 4.15
N ARG A 11 5.31 -11.30 4.71
CA ARG A 11 3.88 -11.60 4.91
C ARG A 11 3.23 -10.59 5.86
N MET A 12 3.91 -10.23 6.94
CA MET A 12 3.43 -9.22 7.89
C MET A 12 3.35 -7.84 7.25
N SER A 13 4.37 -7.45 6.45
CA SER A 13 4.37 -6.19 5.70
C SER A 13 3.21 -6.13 4.69
N ARG A 14 2.94 -7.22 3.96
CA ARG A 14 1.81 -7.30 3.03
C ARG A 14 0.48 -7.10 3.75
N SER A 15 0.27 -7.82 4.85
CA SER A 15 -0.96 -7.69 5.65
C SER A 15 -1.13 -6.29 6.22
N ALA A 16 -0.06 -5.64 6.69
CA ALA A 16 -0.11 -4.27 7.19
C ALA A 16 -0.51 -3.27 6.10
N VAL A 17 -0.01 -3.43 4.87
CA VAL A 17 -0.40 -2.60 3.71
C VAL A 17 -1.87 -2.79 3.38
N ILE A 18 -2.36 -4.04 3.29
CA ILE A 18 -3.76 -4.33 3.00
C ILE A 18 -4.66 -3.75 4.09
N GLN A 19 -4.29 -3.91 5.36
CA GLN A 19 -5.04 -3.36 6.48
C GLN A 19 -5.06 -1.84 6.46
N ALA A 20 -3.95 -1.17 6.13
CA ALA A 20 -3.92 0.28 5.98
C ALA A 20 -4.86 0.76 4.86
N ILE A 21 -4.88 0.10 3.70
CA ILE A 21 -5.79 0.48 2.61
C ILE A 21 -7.25 0.22 2.99
N ALA A 22 -7.53 -0.90 3.67
CA ALA A 22 -8.88 -1.24 4.11
C ALA A 22 -9.41 -0.33 5.23
N SER A 23 -8.55 0.10 6.16
CA SER A 23 -8.95 0.92 7.31
C SER A 23 -9.05 2.42 6.99
N PHE A 24 -8.23 2.93 6.07
CA PHE A 24 -8.14 4.38 5.81
C PHE A 24 -8.81 4.83 4.50
N GLY A 25 -9.47 3.92 3.75
CA GLY A 25 -10.17 4.25 2.51
C GLY A 25 -9.21 4.62 1.37
N PRO A 26 -9.57 5.52 0.44
CA PRO A 26 -8.64 5.99 -0.58
C PRO A 26 -7.42 6.62 0.07
N VAL A 27 -6.31 5.89 0.10
CA VAL A 27 -5.08 6.28 0.80
C VAL A 27 -3.90 6.31 -0.16
N SER A 28 -3.01 7.28 0.03
CA SER A 28 -1.84 7.43 -0.84
C SER A 28 -0.72 6.47 -0.45
N LYS A 29 0.09 6.00 -1.41
CA LYS A 29 1.31 5.22 -1.12
C LYS A 29 2.22 5.85 -0.06
N ALA A 30 2.33 7.18 -0.07
CA ALA A 30 3.09 7.91 0.94
C ALA A 30 2.48 7.80 2.34
N SER A 31 1.15 7.93 2.46
CA SER A 31 0.45 7.73 3.73
C SER A 31 0.55 6.28 4.20
N ILE A 32 0.44 5.30 3.30
CA ILE A 32 0.63 3.89 3.65
C ILE A 32 2.04 3.67 4.24
N ALA A 33 3.09 4.24 3.64
CA ALA A 33 4.46 4.15 4.17
C ALA A 33 4.57 4.78 5.57
N THR A 34 3.95 5.94 5.79
CA THR A 34 3.92 6.58 7.10
C THR A 34 3.14 5.78 8.15
N ILE A 35 1.97 5.23 7.78
CA ILE A 35 1.09 4.47 8.68
C ILE A 35 1.72 3.11 9.05
N THR A 36 2.30 2.44 8.07
CA THR A 36 2.88 1.08 8.26
C THR A 36 4.33 1.09 8.73
N GLY A 37 5.01 2.25 8.69
CA GLY A 37 6.45 2.38 8.97
C GLY A 37 7.35 1.72 7.91
N LEU A 38 6.78 1.30 6.78
CA LEU A 38 7.52 0.65 5.69
C LEU A 38 8.20 1.67 4.77
N SER A 39 9.27 1.23 4.10
CA SER A 39 9.90 2.04 3.06
C SER A 39 8.95 2.28 1.88
N LYS A 40 9.03 3.48 1.29
CA LYS A 40 8.21 3.85 0.11
C LYS A 40 8.38 2.90 -1.06
N GLN A 41 9.57 2.30 -1.23
CA GLN A 41 9.83 1.29 -2.24
C GLN A 41 9.00 0.02 -2.00
N THR A 42 9.08 -0.54 -0.79
CA THR A 42 8.31 -1.72 -0.37
C THR A 42 6.81 -1.52 -0.53
N VAL A 43 6.30 -0.37 -0.10
CA VAL A 43 4.88 -0.03 -0.29
C VAL A 43 4.52 0.07 -1.77
N SER A 44 5.40 0.64 -2.61
CA SER A 44 5.14 0.74 -4.04
C SER A 44 5.14 -0.62 -4.74
N GLU A 45 6.04 -1.53 -4.37
CA GLU A 45 6.07 -2.90 -4.87
C GLU A 45 4.80 -3.66 -4.46
N PHE A 46 4.39 -3.58 -3.19
CA PHE A 46 3.16 -4.24 -2.73
C PHE A 46 1.90 -3.70 -3.39
N VAL A 47 1.77 -2.37 -3.50
CA VAL A 47 0.61 -1.76 -4.17
C VAL A 47 0.58 -2.13 -5.65
N ALA A 48 1.71 -2.15 -6.35
CA ALA A 48 1.77 -2.60 -7.74
C ALA A 48 1.39 -4.08 -7.90
N ASN A 49 1.83 -4.93 -6.98
CA ASN A 49 1.48 -6.35 -6.98
C ASN A 49 -0.02 -6.55 -6.74
N LEU A 50 -0.58 -5.88 -5.74
CA LEU A 50 -2.02 -5.95 -5.45
C LEU A 50 -2.88 -5.37 -6.58
N ASP A 51 -2.41 -4.33 -7.26
CA ASP A 51 -3.09 -3.71 -8.42
C ASP A 51 -3.09 -4.68 -9.61
N SER A 52 -1.94 -5.31 -9.89
CA SER A 52 -1.82 -6.36 -10.90
C SER A 52 -2.65 -7.60 -10.59
N GLU A 53 -2.88 -7.92 -9.31
CA GLU A 53 -3.76 -9.01 -8.88
C GLU A 53 -5.25 -8.59 -8.83
N GLY A 54 -5.58 -7.31 -9.04
CA GLY A 54 -6.95 -6.79 -9.02
C GLY A 54 -7.54 -6.51 -7.63
N TRP A 55 -6.74 -6.60 -6.56
CA TRP A 55 -7.18 -6.40 -5.17
C TRP A 55 -7.25 -4.93 -4.75
N VAL A 56 -6.48 -4.08 -5.42
CA VAL A 56 -6.53 -2.64 -5.22
C VAL A 56 -6.68 -1.95 -6.56
N ARG A 57 -7.33 -0.80 -6.55
CA ARG A 57 -7.40 0.07 -7.72
C ARG A 57 -6.96 1.47 -7.33
N THR A 58 -6.27 2.11 -8.25
CA THR A 58 -5.98 3.53 -8.14
C THR A 58 -7.23 4.32 -8.52
N VAL A 59 -7.88 4.98 -7.56
CA VAL A 59 -9.21 5.60 -7.75
C VAL A 59 -9.18 7.09 -8.05
N GLY A 60 -8.03 7.73 -7.92
CA GLY A 60 -7.90 9.13 -8.25
C GLY A 60 -6.59 9.73 -7.79
N GLN A 61 -6.38 10.96 -8.22
CA GLN A 61 -5.33 11.82 -7.72
C GLN A 61 -6.03 12.86 -6.86
N THR A 62 -5.86 12.81 -5.54
CA THR A 62 -6.42 13.91 -4.74
C THR A 62 -5.62 15.16 -5.03
N ALA A 63 -6.32 16.22 -5.45
CA ALA A 63 -5.80 17.57 -5.47
C ALA A 63 -5.86 18.11 -4.04
N GLY A 64 -5.01 17.59 -3.16
CA GLY A 64 -4.84 18.13 -1.83
C GLY A 64 -4.30 19.56 -1.92
N HIS A 65 -4.73 20.42 -0.99
CA HIS A 65 -4.49 21.87 -0.82
C HIS A 65 -3.00 22.34 -0.76
N ALA A 66 -2.05 21.54 -1.26
CA ALA A 66 -0.60 21.79 -1.21
C ALA A 66 0.15 21.24 -2.44
N GLY A 67 -0.45 21.32 -3.65
CA GLY A 67 0.26 21.14 -4.93
C GLY A 67 0.91 19.77 -5.21
N ARG A 68 0.69 18.77 -4.36
CA ARG A 68 1.35 17.46 -4.45
C ARG A 68 0.30 16.39 -4.77
N ARG A 69 0.30 15.93 -6.03
CA ARG A 69 -0.62 14.91 -6.56
C ARG A 69 -0.38 13.60 -5.82
N ALA A 70 -1.35 13.16 -5.01
CA ALA A 70 -1.24 11.90 -4.28
C ALA A 70 -2.16 10.86 -4.94
N VAL A 71 -1.56 9.75 -5.37
CA VAL A 71 -2.25 8.63 -6.01
C VAL A 71 -2.98 7.84 -4.93
N LEU A 72 -4.31 7.88 -4.94
CA LEU A 72 -5.16 7.22 -3.96
C LEU A 72 -5.44 5.77 -4.38
N CYS A 73 -5.21 4.84 -3.45
CA CYS A 73 -5.48 3.42 -3.61
C CYS A 73 -6.70 3.03 -2.77
N GLU A 74 -7.64 2.29 -3.34
CA GLU A 74 -8.77 1.67 -2.63
C GLU A 74 -8.77 0.15 -2.83
N ILE A 75 -9.39 -0.59 -1.91
CA ILE A 75 -9.67 -2.03 -2.08
C ILE A 75 -10.69 -2.18 -3.21
N SER A 76 -10.28 -2.86 -4.28
CA SER A 76 -11.20 -3.40 -5.28
C SER A 76 -11.35 -4.87 -4.96
N ARG A 77 -12.54 -5.32 -4.54
CA ARG A 77 -12.76 -6.77 -4.51
C ARG A 77 -12.73 -7.26 -5.97
N PRO A 78 -11.97 -8.32 -6.29
CA PRO A 78 -11.96 -8.89 -7.64
C PRO A 78 -13.34 -9.44 -8.02
#